data_AF-A0A1Y2NNL5-F1
#
_entry.id   AF-A0A1Y2NNL5-F1
#
_cell.length_a   1.000
_cell.length_b   1.000
_cell.length_c   1.000
_cell.angle_alpha   90.00
_cell.angle_beta   90.00
_cell.angle_gamma   90.00
#
_symmetry.space_group_name_H-M   'P 1'
#
loop_
_entity.id
_entity.type
_entity.pdbx_description
1 polymer ?
#
loop_
_entity_poly.entity_id
_entity_poly.type
_entity_poly.pdbx_seq_one_letter_code
_entity_poly.pdbx_strand_id
1 'polypeptide(L)'
;MDLARTPEQIADAAAEQVRELNHRTINADAFYGEDGFRGAAPARLSGTVQGLLALTQRLPQSLQQIRRSLAELEQAQEIRMADGQDPADAVSTALRALLNAEEAFKAAEHALQTASTPMSAMGGYLGEPEDSAVS
;
A
#
# COMPACT_ATOMS: atom_id res chain seq x y z
N MET A 1 -8.89 18.24 6.93
CA MET A 1 -8.90 17.56 5.62
C MET A 1 -8.67 18.62 4.58
N ASP A 2 -7.59 18.52 3.82
CA ASP A 2 -7.31 19.47 2.74
C ASP A 2 -8.15 19.06 1.52
N LEU A 3 -9.21 19.82 1.27
CA LEU A 3 -10.14 19.61 0.16
C LEU A 3 -9.71 20.37 -1.10
N ALA A 4 -8.56 21.05 -1.09
CA ALA A 4 -8.07 21.78 -2.25
C ALA A 4 -7.46 20.86 -3.33
N ARG A 5 -7.11 19.62 -2.97
CA ARG A 5 -6.50 18.65 -3.89
C ARG A 5 -7.55 17.81 -4.60
N THR A 6 -7.35 17.58 -5.90
CA THR A 6 -8.15 16.63 -6.68
C THR A 6 -7.86 15.18 -6.22
N PRO A 7 -8.77 14.22 -6.47
CA PRO A 7 -8.51 12.81 -6.19
C PRO A 7 -7.22 12.28 -6.86
N GLU A 8 -6.95 12.71 -8.09
CA GLU A 8 -5.71 12.40 -8.83
C GLU A 8 -4.47 12.90 -8.08
N GLN A 9 -4.45 14.16 -7.64
CA GLN A 9 -3.32 14.73 -6.88
C GLN A 9 -3.08 14.00 -5.54
N ILE A 10 -4.15 13.48 -4.92
CA ILE A 10 -4.04 12.67 -3.71
C ILE A 10 -3.43 11.29 -4.05
N ALA A 11 -3.87 10.66 -5.14
CA ALA A 11 -3.35 9.37 -5.59
C ALA A 11 -1.86 9.47 -5.97
N ASP A 12 -1.46 10.51 -6.69
CA ASP A 12 -0.06 10.76 -7.07
C ASP A 12 0.83 10.97 -5.85
N ALA A 13 0.37 11.79 -4.89
CA ALA A 13 1.10 12.01 -3.65
C ALA A 13 1.26 10.70 -2.86
N ALA A 14 0.22 9.87 -2.80
CA ALA A 14 0.29 8.57 -2.15
C ALA A 14 1.28 7.62 -2.86
N ALA A 15 1.29 7.60 -4.20
CA ALA A 15 2.23 6.81 -4.98
C ALA A 15 3.69 7.23 -4.72
N GLU A 16 3.96 8.54 -4.57
CA GLU A 16 5.30 9.02 -4.23
C GLU A 16 5.73 8.61 -2.81
N GLN A 17 4.80 8.62 -1.84
CA GLN A 17 5.11 8.11 -0.50
C GLN A 17 5.40 6.60 -0.49
N VAL A 18 4.69 5.81 -1.33
CA VAL A 18 4.99 4.38 -1.50
C VAL A 18 6.34 4.19 -2.18
N ARG A 19 6.68 5.02 -3.16
CA ARG A 19 8.01 5.03 -3.79
C ARG A 19 9.10 5.31 -2.77
N GLU A 20 8.95 6.35 -1.95
CA GLU A 20 9.89 6.69 -0.88
C GLU A 20 10.03 5.54 0.13
N LEU A 21 8.92 4.93 0.54
CA LEU A 21 8.93 3.73 1.38
C LEU A 21 9.75 2.62 0.73
N ASN A 22 9.49 2.30 -0.55
CA ASN A 22 10.22 1.26 -1.27
C ASN A 22 11.73 1.55 -1.33
N HIS A 23 12.12 2.79 -1.62
CA HIS A 23 13.54 3.20 -1.61
C HIS A 23 14.16 3.00 -0.23
N ARG A 24 13.43 3.39 0.83
CA ARG A 24 13.92 3.25 2.19
C ARG A 24 14.07 1.78 2.61
N THR A 25 13.17 0.90 2.21
CA THR A 25 13.18 -0.52 2.59
C THR A 25 14.14 -1.39 1.79
N ILE A 26 14.77 -0.87 0.71
CA ILE A 26 15.82 -1.61 -0.04
C ILE A 26 17.02 -1.91 0.87
N ASN A 27 17.39 -0.96 1.74
CA ASN A 27 18.47 -1.16 2.69
C ASN A 27 17.91 -1.67 4.02
N ALA A 28 18.35 -2.86 4.45
CA ALA A 28 17.99 -3.44 5.74
C ALA A 28 18.32 -2.51 6.93
N ASP A 29 19.31 -1.63 6.78
CA ASP A 29 19.69 -0.63 7.79
C ASP A 29 18.56 0.35 8.12
N ALA A 30 17.59 0.54 7.23
CA ALA A 30 16.41 1.36 7.52
C ALA A 30 15.59 0.82 8.71
N PHE A 31 15.68 -0.49 8.97
CA PHE A 31 15.02 -1.12 10.10
C PHE A 31 15.89 -1.16 11.37
N TYR A 32 17.17 -0.79 11.32
CA TYR A 32 18.05 -0.78 12.49
C TYR A 32 18.04 0.57 13.22
N GLY A 33 18.33 0.56 14.52
CA GLY A 33 18.47 1.78 15.33
C GLY A 33 19.59 2.70 14.82
N GLU A 34 19.61 3.96 15.26
CA GLU A 34 20.57 4.99 14.82
C GLU A 34 22.04 4.57 15.01
N ASP A 35 22.32 3.68 15.95
CA ASP A 35 23.67 3.18 16.27
C ASP A 35 23.98 1.79 15.67
N GLY A 36 23.22 1.33 14.67
CA GLY A 36 23.33 -0.05 14.15
C GLY A 36 22.73 -1.10 15.10
N PHE A 37 22.09 -0.66 16.18
CA PHE A 37 21.44 -1.52 17.15
C PHE A 37 20.25 -2.28 16.52
N ARG A 38 20.38 -3.61 16.41
CA ARG A 38 19.39 -4.47 15.74
C ARG A 38 18.15 -4.77 16.58
N GLY A 39 18.16 -4.48 17.88
CA GLY A 39 17.04 -4.78 18.78
C GLY A 39 15.74 -4.05 18.41
N ALA A 40 15.81 -2.93 17.70
CA ALA A 40 14.63 -2.19 17.21
C ALA A 40 14.02 -2.78 15.91
N ALA A 41 14.73 -3.66 15.22
CA ALA A 41 14.35 -4.11 13.87
C ALA A 41 13.00 -4.84 13.82
N PRO A 42 12.70 -5.78 14.73
CA PRO A 42 11.42 -6.49 14.69
C PRO A 42 10.21 -5.55 14.85
N ALA A 43 10.30 -4.55 15.73
CA ALA A 43 9.26 -3.55 15.91
C ALA A 43 9.06 -2.67 14.67
N ARG A 44 10.15 -2.22 14.02
CA ARG A 44 10.06 -1.41 12.78
C ARG A 44 9.52 -2.21 11.60
N LEU A 45 9.92 -3.47 11.45
CA LEU A 45 9.38 -4.38 10.44
C LEU A 45 7.88 -4.61 10.65
N SER A 46 7.47 -4.92 11.89
CA SER A 46 6.06 -5.10 12.25
C SER A 46 5.23 -3.85 11.99
N GLY A 47 5.73 -2.67 12.40
CA GLY A 47 5.08 -1.39 12.14
C GLY A 47 4.94 -1.08 10.63
N THR A 48 5.95 -1.43 9.84
CA THR A 48 5.90 -1.26 8.37
C THR A 48 4.84 -2.15 7.74
N VAL A 49 4.76 -3.44 8.14
CA VAL A 49 3.73 -4.37 7.66
C VAL A 49 2.32 -3.91 8.07
N GLN A 50 2.14 -3.38 9.28
CA GLN A 50 0.86 -2.80 9.72
C GLN A 50 0.48 -1.57 8.87
N GLY A 51 1.44 -0.73 8.51
CA GLY A 51 1.22 0.40 7.60
C GLY A 51 0.76 -0.06 6.21
N LEU A 52 1.41 -1.08 5.64
CA LEU A 52 1.02 -1.70 4.37
C LEU A 52 -0.38 -2.33 4.46
N LEU A 53 -0.69 -3.02 5.55
CA LEU A 53 -2.03 -3.58 5.81
C LEU A 53 -3.10 -2.48 5.77
N ALA A 54 -2.86 -1.36 6.46
CA ALA A 54 -3.78 -0.23 6.47
C ALA A 54 -3.99 0.38 5.06
N LEU A 55 -2.96 0.39 4.21
CA LEU A 55 -3.11 0.80 2.80
C LEU A 55 -4.01 -0.19 2.04
N THR A 56 -3.76 -1.49 2.18
CA THR A 56 -4.55 -2.53 1.50
C THR A 56 -6.02 -2.55 1.93
N GLN A 57 -6.33 -2.13 3.16
CA GLN A 57 -7.70 -2.01 3.66
C GLN A 57 -8.45 -0.79 3.12
N ARG A 58 -7.72 0.27 2.71
CA ARG A 58 -8.32 1.55 2.29
C ARG A 58 -8.46 1.68 0.78
N LEU A 59 -7.47 1.21 0.01
CA LEU A 59 -7.45 1.31 -1.45
C LEU A 59 -8.67 0.68 -2.15
N PRO A 60 -9.23 -0.47 -1.70
CA PRO A 60 -10.42 -1.05 -2.33
C PRO A 60 -11.62 -0.12 -2.36
N GLN A 61 -11.79 0.73 -1.34
CA GLN A 61 -12.90 1.69 -1.30
C GLN A 61 -12.79 2.72 -2.41
N SER A 62 -11.58 3.24 -2.69
CA SER A 62 -11.35 4.17 -3.79
C SER A 62 -11.59 3.52 -5.15
N LEU A 63 -11.19 2.24 -5.33
CA LEU A 63 -11.48 1.49 -6.56
C LEU A 63 -12.98 1.30 -6.78
N GLN A 64 -13.73 0.95 -5.72
CA GLN A 64 -15.18 0.81 -5.79
C GLN A 64 -15.86 2.14 -6.20
N GLN A 65 -15.38 3.26 -5.65
CA GLN A 65 -15.88 4.60 -6.00
C GLN A 65 -15.61 4.93 -7.48
N ILE A 66 -14.39 4.70 -7.96
CA ILE A 66 -14.03 4.90 -9.37
C ILE A 66 -14.88 4.02 -10.29
N ARG A 67 -15.02 2.73 -9.95
CA ARG A 67 -15.83 1.78 -10.73
C ARG A 67 -17.29 2.21 -10.82
N ARG A 68 -17.86 2.70 -9.72
CA ARG A 68 -19.22 3.24 -9.69
C ARG A 68 -19.34 4.48 -10.58
N SER A 69 -18.45 5.46 -10.44
CA SER A 69 -18.48 6.67 -11.26
C SER A 69 -18.31 6.36 -12.75
N LEU A 70 -17.45 5.39 -13.11
CA LEU A 70 -17.29 4.95 -14.49
C LEU A 70 -18.60 4.35 -15.06
N ALA A 71 -19.28 3.50 -14.29
CA ALA A 71 -20.56 2.93 -14.70
C ALA A 71 -21.67 3.99 -14.83
N GLU A 72 -21.67 5.02 -13.97
CA GLU A 72 -22.61 6.14 -14.06
C GLU A 72 -22.36 6.96 -15.35
N LEU A 73 -21.10 7.24 -15.69
CA LEU A 73 -20.73 7.92 -16.93
C LEU A 73 -21.09 7.12 -18.19
N GLU A 74 -20.94 5.79 -18.15
CA GLU A 74 -21.35 4.89 -19.23
C GLU A 74 -22.86 4.92 -19.44
N GLN A 75 -23.65 4.82 -18.36
CA GLN A 75 -25.10 4.87 -18.41
C GLN A 75 -25.63 6.21 -18.92
N ALA A 76 -24.93 7.30 -18.60
CA ALA A 76 -25.23 8.64 -19.10
C ALA A 76 -24.77 8.89 -20.54
N GLN A 77 -24.07 7.93 -21.17
CA GLN A 77 -23.46 8.07 -22.50
C GLN A 77 -22.47 9.26 -22.59
N GLU A 78 -21.76 9.56 -21.50
CA GLU A 78 -20.83 10.69 -21.40
C GLU A 78 -19.38 10.33 -21.75
N ILE A 79 -19.13 9.09 -22.15
CA ILE A 79 -17.80 8.57 -22.49
C ILE A 79 -17.62 8.58 -24.00
N ARG A 80 -16.47 9.07 -24.47
CA ARG A 80 -16.03 8.97 -25.86
C ARG A 80 -14.62 8.42 -25.94
N MET A 81 -14.35 7.58 -26.93
CA MET A 81 -13.00 7.11 -27.23
C MET A 81 -12.28 8.11 -28.14
N ALA A 82 -10.97 8.27 -27.97
CA ALA A 82 -10.17 9.21 -28.77
C ALA A 82 -10.06 8.79 -30.25
N ASP A 83 -10.17 7.49 -30.53
CA ASP A 83 -10.16 6.89 -31.86
C ASP A 83 -11.57 6.82 -32.51
N GLY A 84 -12.60 7.29 -31.81
CA GLY A 84 -13.98 7.29 -32.28
C GLY A 84 -14.67 5.92 -32.24
N GLN A 85 -14.05 4.89 -31.65
CA GLN A 85 -14.69 3.59 -31.45
C GLN A 85 -15.79 3.65 -30.37
N ASP A 86 -16.67 2.64 -30.37
CA ASP A 86 -17.67 2.46 -29.32
C ASP A 86 -16.98 2.25 -27.96
N PRO A 87 -17.26 3.09 -26.94
CA PRO A 87 -16.65 2.97 -25.62
C PRO A 87 -17.08 1.71 -24.84
N ALA A 88 -18.17 1.03 -25.21
CA ALA A 88 -18.76 -0.05 -24.41
C ALA A 88 -17.75 -1.16 -24.05
N ASP A 89 -16.97 -1.65 -25.02
CA ASP A 89 -15.98 -2.69 -24.79
C ASP A 89 -14.84 -2.23 -23.87
N ALA A 90 -14.37 -0.99 -24.05
CA ALA A 90 -13.31 -0.40 -23.23
C ALA A 90 -13.77 -0.18 -21.78
N VAL A 91 -14.98 0.33 -21.59
CA VAL A 91 -15.58 0.54 -20.27
C VAL A 91 -15.78 -0.79 -19.56
N SER A 92 -16.39 -1.77 -20.23
CA SER A 92 -16.56 -3.13 -19.69
C SER A 92 -15.23 -3.75 -19.27
N THR A 93 -14.17 -3.56 -20.07
CA THR A 93 -12.82 -4.01 -19.73
C THR A 93 -12.27 -3.31 -18.48
N ALA A 94 -12.41 -1.99 -18.39
CA ALA A 94 -11.95 -1.21 -17.23
C ALA A 94 -12.71 -1.59 -15.95
N LEU A 95 -14.04 -1.75 -16.01
CA LEU A 95 -14.87 -2.17 -14.88
C LEU A 95 -14.44 -3.54 -14.32
N ARG A 96 -14.16 -4.51 -15.21
CA ARG A 96 -13.65 -5.83 -14.81
C ARG A 96 -12.26 -5.73 -14.20
N ALA A 97 -11.37 -4.93 -14.77
CA ALA A 97 -10.02 -4.75 -14.24
C ALA A 97 -10.03 -4.12 -12.83
N LEU A 98 -10.90 -3.14 -12.59
CA LEU A 98 -11.09 -2.54 -11.27
C LEU A 98 -11.63 -3.56 -10.26
N LEU A 99 -12.61 -4.38 -10.66
CA LEU A 99 -13.13 -5.45 -9.81
C LEU A 99 -12.05 -6.48 -9.46
N ASN A 100 -11.25 -6.91 -10.43
CA ASN A 100 -10.14 -7.84 -10.19
C ASN A 100 -9.09 -7.23 -9.24
N ALA A 101 -8.83 -5.92 -9.35
CA ALA A 101 -7.94 -5.22 -8.42
C ALA A 101 -8.52 -5.21 -6.98
N GLU A 102 -9.83 -4.98 -6.81
CA GLU A 102 -10.50 -5.08 -5.51
C GLU A 102 -10.30 -6.48 -4.88
N GLU A 103 -10.42 -7.54 -5.67
CA GLU A 103 -10.20 -8.92 -5.21
C GLU A 103 -8.73 -9.19 -4.84
N ALA A 104 -7.80 -8.70 -5.65
CA ALA A 104 -6.37 -8.83 -5.38
C ALA A 104 -5.98 -8.14 -4.06
N PHE A 105 -6.56 -6.97 -3.76
CA PHE A 105 -6.33 -6.29 -2.49
C PHE A 105 -6.86 -7.08 -1.29
N LYS A 106 -8.01 -7.77 -1.41
CA LYS A 106 -8.51 -8.65 -0.33
C LYS A 106 -7.56 -9.82 -0.07
N ALA A 107 -7.00 -10.41 -1.13
CA ALA A 107 -6.00 -11.47 -0.99
C ALA A 107 -4.72 -10.95 -0.32
N ALA A 108 -4.26 -9.74 -0.71
CA ALA A 108 -3.11 -9.08 -0.10
C ALA A 108 -3.36 -8.75 1.39
N GLU A 109 -4.54 -8.23 1.73
CA GLU A 109 -4.95 -7.95 3.10
C GLU A 109 -4.85 -9.22 3.95
N HIS A 110 -5.42 -10.34 3.49
CA HIS A 110 -5.35 -11.62 4.21
C HIS A 110 -3.89 -12.09 4.43
N ALA A 111 -3.05 -11.98 3.41
CA ALA A 111 -1.64 -12.33 3.51
C ALA A 111 -0.89 -11.45 4.52
N LEU A 112 -1.13 -10.13 4.48
CA LEU A 112 -0.52 -9.17 5.40
C LEU A 112 -1.02 -9.36 6.84
N GLN A 113 -2.30 -9.64 7.04
CA GLN A 113 -2.85 -9.96 8.35
C GLN A 113 -2.21 -11.23 8.93
N THR A 114 -2.04 -12.26 8.09
CA THR A 114 -1.35 -13.51 8.45
C THR A 114 0.09 -13.26 8.86
N ALA A 115 0.82 -12.40 8.14
CA ALA A 115 2.20 -12.02 8.48
C ALA A 115 2.29 -11.14 9.74
N SER A 116 1.36 -10.19 9.91
CA SER A 116 1.37 -9.22 11.02
C SER A 116 1.25 -9.88 12.39
N THR A 117 0.50 -10.99 12.47
CA THR A 117 0.20 -11.69 13.73
C THR A 117 1.47 -12.17 14.44
N PRO A 118 2.31 -13.05 13.84
CA PRO A 118 3.56 -13.45 14.48
C PRO A 118 4.55 -12.28 14.62
N MET A 119 4.58 -11.34 13.67
CA MET A 119 5.50 -10.18 13.74
C MET A 119 5.22 -9.26 14.92
N SER A 120 3.97 -9.15 15.37
CA SER A 120 3.61 -8.36 16.57
C SER A 120 4.22 -8.92 17.86
N ALA A 121 4.54 -10.21 17.88
CA ALA A 121 5.16 -10.88 19.02
C ALA A 121 6.70 -10.97 18.92
N MET A 122 7.30 -10.57 17.79
CA MET A 122 8.75 -10.60 17.61
C MET A 122 9.41 -9.47 18.39
N GLY A 123 10.28 -9.81 19.34
CA GLY A 123 11.18 -8.88 20.02
C GLY A 123 12.60 -8.97 19.45
N GLY A 124 13.33 -7.86 19.47
CA GLY A 124 14.75 -7.88 19.14
C GLY A 124 15.59 -8.35 20.32
N TYR A 125 16.67 -9.07 20.02
CA TYR A 125 17.63 -9.46 21.05
C TYR A 125 18.44 -8.22 21.46
N LEU A 126 18.41 -7.88 22.75
CA LEU A 126 19.34 -6.91 23.35
C LEU A 126 20.66 -7.67 23.55
N GLY A 127 21.50 -7.78 22.52
CA GLY A 127 22.86 -8.27 22.73
C GLY A 127 23.58 -7.35 23.71
N GLU A 128 24.34 -7.91 24.65
CA GLU A 128 25.31 -7.10 25.41
C GLU A 128 26.32 -6.50 24.42
N PRO A 129 26.74 -5.24 24.58
CA PRO A 129 27.79 -4.68 23.75
C PRO A 129 29.03 -5.56 23.87
N GLU A 130 29.65 -5.92 22.74
CA GLU A 130 30.94 -6.62 22.68
C GLU A 130 32.05 -5.73 23.28
N ASP A 131 32.09 -5.59 24.60
CA ASP A 131 33.22 -4.99 25.32
C ASP A 131 33.31 -5.39 26.80
N SER A 132 32.91 -6.62 27.12
CA SER A 132 33.09 -7.23 28.45
C SER A 132 34.09 -8.41 28.41
N ALA A 133 35.14 -8.27 27.59
CA ALA A 133 36.29 -9.17 27.57
C ALA A 133 37.59 -8.44 27.90
N VAL A 134 37.62 -7.68 29.01
CA VAL A 134 38.88 -7.32 29.68
C VAL A 134 38.69 -7.40 31.19
N SER A 135 39.16 -8.50 31.78
CA SER A 135 39.92 -8.56 33.04
C SER A 135 40.38 -9.98 33.33
#